data_AF-A0A9Q1IG16-F1
#
_entry.id   AF-A0A9Q1IG16-F1
#
_cell.length_a   1.000
_cell.length_b   1.000
_cell.length_c   1.000
_cell.angle_alpha   90.00
_cell.angle_beta   90.00
_cell.angle_gamma   90.00
#
_symmetry.space_group_name_H-M   'P 1'
#
loop_
_entity.id
_entity.type
_entity.pdbx_description
1 polymer ?
#
loop_
_entity_poly.entity_id
_entity_poly.type
_entity_poly.pdbx_seq_one_letter_code
_entity_poly.pdbx_strand_id
1 'polypeptide(L)'
;MEGQEREPAGYRDQETTTQTGGRRASGMSTSMAGLRSSFAQQGFLSGLPVLGALELQAAREAFGKLEKEFGEYQLQAGTEKAVGKGVKSTPSTVSTMSISNTNWVMALAKHPRVLEPVRAILGPDVILLDSRFICKYPALSVGTSIGQVGNDITTFAKQSSALDNDEGNYGKARTGQQDKPGLPFVAWHQDMRYWGLAGGPVLSVWLAFDDSLKDNGALRVIPGSHCSGLLPHRLSPHSGNMLSVNQEIPEQLVKIDEAVLCPLLARADVYA
;
A
#
# COMPACT_ATOMS: atom_id res chain seq x y z
N MET A 1 -44.96 74.11 12.42
CA MET A 1 -45.46 73.49 11.17
C MET A 1 -44.43 73.83 10.12
N GLU A 2 -43.60 72.83 9.83
CA GLU A 2 -42.43 72.80 8.93
C GLU A 2 -42.85 73.14 7.48
N GLY A 3 -42.02 73.61 6.55
CA GLY A 3 -40.56 73.49 6.36
C GLY A 3 -40.31 72.98 4.93
N GLN A 4 -39.43 73.64 4.18
CA GLN A 4 -39.26 73.68 2.72
C GLN A 4 -38.58 72.45 2.01
N GLU A 5 -38.87 72.36 0.70
CA GLU A 5 -37.99 72.11 -0.49
C GLU A 5 -37.33 70.74 -0.87
N ARG A 6 -37.69 70.32 -2.12
CA ARG A 6 -36.93 69.78 -3.31
C ARG A 6 -36.07 68.48 -3.29
N GLU A 7 -36.47 67.52 -4.17
CA GLU A 7 -35.77 66.64 -5.18
C GLU A 7 -34.36 66.02 -4.88
N PRO A 8 -33.87 64.90 -5.51
CA PRO A 8 -34.30 64.25 -6.77
C PRO A 8 -34.23 62.68 -6.83
N ALA A 9 -34.55 62.17 -8.02
CA ALA A 9 -34.37 60.85 -8.66
C ALA A 9 -33.45 59.78 -8.00
N GLY A 10 -34.00 58.56 -7.86
CA GLY A 10 -33.28 57.33 -7.52
C GLY A 10 -33.63 56.18 -8.48
N TYR A 11 -32.61 55.79 -9.24
CA TYR A 11 -32.50 54.70 -10.20
C TYR A 11 -32.83 53.32 -9.57
N ARG A 12 -33.60 52.46 -10.27
CA ARG A 12 -33.93 51.09 -9.82
C ARG A 12 -33.51 50.09 -10.91
N ASP A 13 -32.32 49.53 -10.76
CA ASP A 13 -31.81 48.43 -11.58
C ASP A 13 -32.67 47.17 -11.42
N GLN A 14 -32.98 46.55 -12.55
CA GLN A 14 -33.41 45.16 -12.63
C GLN A 14 -32.17 44.31 -12.87
N GLU A 15 -31.63 43.69 -11.81
CA GLU A 15 -30.62 42.63 -11.96
C GLU A 15 -31.29 41.26 -11.97
N THR A 16 -31.28 40.67 -13.16
CA THR A 16 -31.59 39.28 -13.48
C THR A 16 -30.69 38.33 -12.70
N THR A 17 -31.30 37.47 -11.88
CA THR A 17 -30.61 36.38 -11.18
C THR A 17 -30.24 35.25 -12.15
N THR A 18 -29.02 35.26 -12.67
CA THR A 18 -28.42 34.08 -13.32
C THR A 18 -27.91 33.12 -12.25
N GLN A 19 -28.63 32.02 -12.01
CA GLN A 19 -28.15 30.88 -11.23
C GLN A 19 -27.02 30.18 -11.99
N THR A 20 -25.77 30.47 -11.64
CA THR A 20 -24.64 29.59 -11.96
C THR A 20 -24.60 28.47 -10.94
N GLY A 21 -25.15 27.31 -11.30
CA GLY A 21 -25.06 26.07 -10.54
C GLY A 21 -23.62 25.57 -10.48
N GLY A 22 -22.86 26.03 -9.48
CA GLY A 22 -21.61 25.40 -9.09
C GLY A 22 -21.90 24.03 -8.50
N ARG A 23 -21.57 22.96 -9.23
CA ARG A 23 -21.44 21.61 -8.66
C ARG A 23 -20.36 21.66 -7.59
N ARG A 24 -20.77 21.79 -6.32
CA ARG A 24 -19.90 21.47 -5.18
C ARG A 24 -19.49 20.01 -5.31
N ALA A 25 -18.19 19.76 -5.46
CA ALA A 25 -17.62 18.45 -5.22
C ALA A 25 -18.00 18.03 -3.79
N SER A 26 -18.84 17.00 -3.69
CA SER A 26 -19.23 16.40 -2.41
C SER A 26 -18.06 15.58 -1.89
N GLY A 27 -17.05 16.24 -1.32
CA GLY A 27 -16.10 15.59 -0.43
C GLY A 27 -16.83 15.20 0.85
N MET A 28 -17.33 13.96 0.94
CA MET A 28 -17.76 13.40 2.22
C MET A 28 -16.53 13.37 3.13
N SER A 29 -16.48 14.27 4.11
CA SER A 29 -15.64 14.10 5.28
C SER A 29 -16.13 12.84 6.00
N THR A 30 -15.44 11.71 5.80
CA THR A 30 -15.82 10.45 6.43
C THR A 30 -15.53 10.56 7.93
N SER A 31 -16.57 10.50 8.75
CA SER A 31 -16.41 10.52 10.21
C SER A 31 -15.66 9.27 10.69
N MET A 32 -15.02 9.36 11.86
CA MET A 32 -14.35 8.19 12.48
C MET A 32 -15.31 7.02 12.69
N ALA A 33 -16.58 7.30 13.00
CA ALA A 33 -17.63 6.29 13.08
C ALA A 33 -17.87 5.62 11.72
N GLY A 34 -17.89 6.39 10.64
CA GLY A 34 -18.00 5.87 9.27
C GLY A 34 -16.83 4.97 8.89
N LEU A 35 -15.59 5.36 9.22
CA LEU A 35 -14.41 4.53 8.98
C LEU A 35 -14.49 3.20 9.74
N ARG A 36 -14.86 3.24 11.03
CA ARG A 36 -15.05 2.04 11.85
C ARG A 36 -16.10 1.11 11.25
N SER A 37 -17.26 1.63 10.85
CA SER A 37 -18.33 0.85 10.23
C SER A 37 -17.89 0.22 8.90
N SER A 38 -17.20 0.99 8.06
CA SER A 38 -16.67 0.49 6.78
C SER A 38 -15.64 -0.62 7.00
N PHE A 39 -14.71 -0.45 7.93
CA PHE A 39 -13.73 -1.49 8.25
C PHE A 39 -14.39 -2.75 8.82
N ALA A 40 -15.38 -2.61 9.70
CA ALA A 40 -16.09 -3.75 10.27
C ALA A 40 -16.81 -4.59 9.18
N GLN A 41 -17.38 -3.92 8.17
CA GLN A 41 -18.08 -4.57 7.06
C GLN A 41 -17.12 -5.17 6.02
N GLN A 42 -16.09 -4.42 5.62
CA GLN A 42 -15.24 -4.77 4.48
C GLN A 42 -13.96 -5.51 4.87
N GLY A 43 -13.49 -5.34 6.11
CA GLY A 43 -12.22 -5.89 6.60
C GLY A 43 -10.99 -5.07 6.23
N PHE A 44 -11.14 -3.95 5.52
CA PHE A 44 -10.05 -3.06 5.16
C PHE A 44 -10.54 -1.62 4.98
N LEU A 45 -9.57 -0.69 4.98
CA LEU A 45 -9.71 0.68 4.49
C LEU A 45 -8.55 0.93 3.52
N SER A 46 -8.76 1.69 2.46
CA SER A 46 -7.72 2.02 1.48
C SER A 46 -7.82 3.47 1.03
N GLY A 47 -6.71 4.03 0.57
CA GLY A 47 -6.64 5.40 0.04
C GLY A 47 -6.72 6.51 1.09
N LEU A 48 -6.44 6.23 2.36
CA LEU A 48 -6.39 7.26 3.39
C LEU A 48 -5.12 8.13 3.22
N PRO A 49 -5.24 9.47 3.13
CA PRO A 49 -4.07 10.33 3.00
C PRO A 49 -3.32 10.43 4.33
N VAL A 50 -2.10 9.88 4.39
CA VAL A 50 -1.32 9.81 5.64
C VAL A 50 -0.10 10.72 5.67
N LEU A 51 0.66 10.82 4.59
CA LEU A 51 1.87 11.65 4.51
C LEU A 51 1.68 12.79 3.53
N GLY A 52 2.14 13.99 3.89
CA GLY A 52 2.28 15.12 2.96
C GLY A 52 3.58 15.01 2.16
N ALA A 53 3.80 15.95 1.23
CA ALA A 53 4.98 15.96 0.35
C ALA A 53 6.30 15.82 1.11
N LEU A 54 6.50 16.68 2.11
CA LEU A 54 7.74 16.77 2.86
C LEU A 54 7.94 15.55 3.76
N GLU A 55 6.86 15.04 4.36
CA GLU A 55 6.90 13.84 5.20
C GLU A 55 7.24 12.59 4.37
N LEU A 56 6.63 12.47 3.19
CA LEU A 56 6.93 11.39 2.24
C LEU A 56 8.36 11.47 1.73
N GLN A 57 8.83 12.67 1.36
CA GLN A 57 10.21 12.88 0.93
C GLN A 57 11.21 12.51 2.03
N ALA A 58 10.97 12.96 3.27
CA ALA A 58 11.81 12.62 4.41
C ALA A 58 11.82 11.10 4.69
N ALA A 59 10.66 10.43 4.58
CA ALA A 59 10.56 8.98 4.73
C ALA A 59 11.35 8.23 3.64
N ARG A 60 11.25 8.66 2.37
CA ARG A 60 12.04 8.12 1.25
C ARG A 60 13.53 8.31 1.45
N GLU A 61 13.97 9.49 1.87
CA GLU A 61 15.39 9.77 2.14
C GLU A 61 15.92 8.94 3.31
N ALA A 62 15.14 8.77 4.37
CA ALA A 62 15.49 7.93 5.51
C ALA A 62 15.58 6.45 5.10
N PHE A 63 14.62 5.98 4.30
CA PHE A 63 14.65 4.63 3.74
C PHE A 63 15.85 4.41 2.81
N GLY A 64 16.15 5.35 1.92
CA GLY A 64 17.29 5.27 1.00
C GLY A 64 18.65 5.26 1.72
N LYS A 65 18.75 5.83 2.93
CA LYS A 65 19.95 5.68 3.78
C LYS A 65 20.07 4.26 4.32
N LEU A 66 18.97 3.66 4.80
CA LEU A 66 18.96 2.25 5.22
C LEU A 66 19.29 1.32 4.05
N GLU A 67 18.74 1.58 2.88
CA GLU A 67 19.00 0.79 1.68
C GLU A 67 20.47 0.82 1.26
N LYS A 68 21.14 1.98 1.37
CA LYS A 68 22.59 2.06 1.13
C LYS A 68 23.42 1.31 2.18
N GLU A 69 22.93 1.23 3.42
CA GLU A 69 23.61 0.56 4.52
C GLU A 69 23.52 -0.97 4.42
N PHE A 70 22.34 -1.50 4.06
CA PHE A 70 22.09 -2.95 3.98
C PHE A 70 22.24 -3.52 2.55
N GLY A 71 22.12 -2.69 1.51
CA GLY A 71 22.10 -3.09 0.10
C GLY A 71 20.72 -3.62 -0.34
N GLU A 72 20.32 -3.27 -1.57
CA GLU A 72 19.02 -3.65 -2.18
C GLU A 72 18.76 -5.15 -2.09
N TYR A 73 19.77 -5.96 -2.44
CA TYR A 73 19.65 -7.42 -2.40
C TYR A 73 19.47 -7.97 -0.99
N GLN A 74 19.95 -7.33 0.09
CA GLN A 74 19.69 -7.83 1.45
C GLN A 74 18.33 -7.40 1.98
N LEU A 75 17.80 -6.27 1.49
CA LEU A 75 16.42 -5.86 1.77
C LEU A 75 15.39 -6.69 0.96
N GLN A 76 15.79 -7.15 -0.23
CA GLN A 76 15.05 -8.09 -1.10
C GLN A 76 15.45 -9.57 -0.93
N ALA A 77 16.45 -9.90 -0.10
CA ALA A 77 16.79 -11.27 0.32
C ALA A 77 16.33 -11.57 1.77
N GLY A 78 15.92 -10.54 2.53
CA GLY A 78 15.83 -10.63 3.97
C GLY A 78 17.24 -10.72 4.53
N THR A 79 17.53 -9.94 5.57
CA THR A 79 18.85 -9.99 6.21
C THR A 79 19.10 -11.35 6.88
N GLU A 80 19.77 -12.28 6.20
CA GLU A 80 20.31 -13.51 6.81
C GLU A 80 21.51 -13.22 7.75
N LYS A 81 22.06 -11.99 7.72
CA LYS A 81 23.26 -11.61 8.48
C LYS A 81 23.10 -10.28 9.21
N ALA A 82 22.35 -10.27 10.32
CA ALA A 82 22.61 -9.29 11.38
C ALA A 82 22.20 -9.85 12.75
N VAL A 83 23.23 -10.30 13.48
CA VAL A 83 23.31 -10.41 14.95
C VAL A 83 22.34 -11.39 15.63
N GLY A 84 22.79 -12.63 15.81
CA GLY A 84 22.41 -13.47 16.97
C GLY A 84 20.98 -14.02 16.97
N LYS A 85 20.88 -15.34 16.79
CA LYS A 85 19.69 -16.19 17.02
C LYS A 85 18.54 -16.04 16.01
N GLY A 86 18.68 -16.76 14.90
CA GLY A 86 17.64 -17.68 14.45
C GLY A 86 16.39 -17.16 13.74
N VAL A 87 16.32 -15.88 13.35
CA VAL A 87 15.21 -15.37 12.52
C VAL A 87 15.59 -15.50 11.04
N LYS A 88 14.96 -16.44 10.34
CA LYS A 88 15.01 -16.51 8.87
C LYS A 88 14.16 -15.37 8.32
N SER A 89 14.77 -14.27 7.90
CA SER A 89 14.08 -13.20 7.17
C SER A 89 13.88 -13.67 5.72
N THR A 90 12.72 -13.36 5.16
CA THR A 90 12.40 -13.64 3.77
C THR A 90 13.06 -12.70 2.82
N PRO A 91 13.30 -13.14 1.57
CA PRO A 91 13.56 -12.27 0.45
C PRO A 91 12.98 -10.87 0.57
N SER A 92 11.69 -10.74 0.53
CA SER A 92 11.05 -9.45 0.36
C SER A 92 10.90 -8.55 1.60
N THR A 93 11.36 -8.96 2.80
CA THR A 93 10.95 -8.29 4.04
C THR A 93 12.06 -8.09 5.04
N VAL A 94 12.18 -6.87 5.58
CA VAL A 94 13.09 -6.57 6.69
C VAL A 94 12.31 -5.99 7.86
N SER A 95 12.38 -6.66 9.02
CA SER A 95 11.81 -6.15 10.27
C SER A 95 12.65 -4.98 10.78
N THR A 96 11.99 -3.86 11.08
CA THR A 96 12.68 -2.64 11.50
C THR A 96 13.00 -2.62 12.98
N MET A 97 12.41 -3.54 13.77
CA MET A 97 12.64 -3.65 15.21
C MET A 97 14.04 -4.12 15.57
N SER A 98 14.75 -4.76 14.63
CA SER A 98 16.14 -5.22 14.82
C SER A 98 17.19 -4.25 14.26
N ILE A 99 16.77 -3.12 13.66
CA ILE A 99 17.67 -2.14 13.05
C ILE A 99 17.86 -0.96 14.01
N SER A 100 19.09 -0.71 14.43
CA SER A 100 19.45 0.51 15.15
C SER A 100 19.18 1.75 14.28
N ASN A 101 18.60 2.81 14.84
CA ASN A 101 18.31 4.10 14.16
C ASN A 101 17.02 4.19 13.31
N THR A 102 15.99 3.41 13.63
CA THR A 102 14.65 3.48 13.01
C THR A 102 13.66 4.36 13.77
N ASN A 103 14.14 5.38 14.50
CA ASN A 103 13.29 6.33 15.24
C ASN A 103 12.23 7.00 14.35
N TRP A 104 12.55 7.20 13.06
CA TRP A 104 11.63 7.74 12.07
C TRP A 104 10.50 6.77 11.71
N VAL A 105 10.73 5.45 11.74
CA VAL A 105 9.67 4.43 11.56
C VAL A 105 8.68 4.49 12.71
N MET A 106 9.19 4.62 13.94
CA MET A 106 8.34 4.83 15.12
C MET A 106 7.58 6.17 15.05
N ALA A 107 8.16 7.20 14.45
CA ALA A 107 7.44 8.46 14.20
C ALA A 107 6.29 8.27 13.20
N LEU A 108 6.50 7.52 12.12
CA LEU A 108 5.43 7.15 11.17
C LEU A 108 4.33 6.32 11.84
N ALA A 109 4.70 5.34 12.66
CA ALA A 109 3.72 4.52 13.39
C ALA A 109 2.87 5.33 14.38
N LYS A 110 3.45 6.39 14.96
CA LYS A 110 2.76 7.32 15.87
C LYS A 110 2.07 8.48 15.17
N HIS A 111 2.13 8.55 13.85
CA HIS A 111 1.61 9.67 13.09
C HIS A 111 0.08 9.82 13.32
N PRO A 112 -0.46 11.02 13.58
CA PRO A 112 -1.90 11.18 13.90
C PRO A 112 -2.83 10.61 12.82
N ARG A 113 -2.52 10.84 11.55
CA ARG A 113 -3.29 10.29 10.40
C ARG A 113 -3.22 8.76 10.28
N VAL A 114 -2.33 8.10 11.03
CA VAL A 114 -2.31 6.64 11.24
C VAL A 114 -3.09 6.28 12.50
N LEU A 115 -2.73 6.87 13.64
CA LEU A 115 -3.29 6.49 14.94
C LEU A 115 -4.79 6.77 15.07
N GLU A 116 -5.31 7.82 14.42
CA GLU A 116 -6.74 8.18 14.49
C GLU A 116 -7.64 7.05 13.94
N PRO A 117 -7.50 6.61 12.66
CA PRO A 117 -8.25 5.45 12.17
C PRO A 117 -8.01 4.18 12.98
N VAL A 118 -6.76 3.90 13.36
CA VAL A 118 -6.41 2.70 14.10
C VAL A 118 -7.10 2.67 15.46
N ARG A 119 -7.09 3.77 16.20
CA ARG A 119 -7.78 3.89 17.49
C ARG A 119 -9.29 3.88 17.36
N ALA A 120 -9.84 4.45 16.28
CA ALA A 120 -11.26 4.36 15.99
C ALA A 120 -11.72 2.90 15.78
N ILE A 121 -10.86 2.04 15.23
CA ILE A 121 -11.15 0.62 14.95
C ILE A 121 -10.87 -0.26 16.17
N LEU A 122 -9.66 -0.17 16.75
CA LEU A 122 -9.18 -1.07 17.80
C LEU A 122 -9.49 -0.60 19.22
N GLY A 123 -9.76 0.68 19.41
CA GLY A 123 -9.86 1.33 20.72
C GLY A 123 -8.66 2.22 21.05
N PRO A 124 -8.70 2.93 22.19
CA PRO A 124 -7.72 3.98 22.51
C PRO A 124 -6.30 3.44 22.75
N ASP A 125 -6.20 2.24 23.31
CA ASP A 125 -4.96 1.61 23.76
C ASP A 125 -4.45 0.63 22.69
N VAL A 126 -3.45 1.09 21.94
CA VAL A 126 -2.87 0.34 20.82
C VAL A 126 -1.37 0.16 21.01
N ILE A 127 -0.87 -1.01 20.61
CA ILE A 127 0.55 -1.36 20.68
C ILE A 127 1.00 -1.71 19.26
N LEU A 128 2.17 -1.18 18.86
CA LEU A 128 2.83 -1.62 17.64
C LEU A 128 3.50 -2.98 17.91
N LEU A 129 2.96 -4.04 17.30
CA LEU A 129 3.48 -5.40 17.47
C LEU A 129 4.75 -5.64 16.64
N ASP A 130 4.77 -5.14 15.40
CA ASP A 130 5.88 -5.30 14.47
C ASP A 130 5.81 -4.21 13.39
N SER A 131 6.91 -4.00 12.68
CA SER A 131 6.99 -3.12 11.50
C SER A 131 8.01 -3.67 10.51
N ARG A 132 7.67 -3.63 9.23
CA ARG A 132 8.48 -4.22 8.16
C ARG A 132 8.48 -3.34 6.92
N PHE A 133 9.61 -3.31 6.21
CA PHE A 133 9.64 -2.86 4.82
C PHE A 133 9.33 -4.05 3.90
N ILE A 134 8.51 -3.80 2.88
CA ILE A 134 8.21 -4.76 1.82
C ILE A 134 8.60 -4.10 0.51
N CYS A 135 9.69 -4.58 -0.08
CA CYS A 135 10.26 -3.99 -1.30
C CYS A 135 10.06 -4.93 -2.49
N LYS A 136 9.37 -4.43 -3.51
CA LYS A 136 9.22 -5.12 -4.81
C LYS A 136 10.09 -4.39 -5.82
N TYR A 137 11.36 -4.77 -5.88
CA TYR A 137 12.29 -4.20 -6.84
C TYR A 137 11.91 -4.60 -8.26
N PRO A 138 12.20 -3.74 -9.27
CA PRO A 138 11.99 -4.08 -10.67
C PRO A 138 12.68 -5.40 -11.00
N ALA A 139 11.93 -6.38 -11.49
CA ALA A 139 12.51 -7.59 -12.00
C ALA A 139 13.24 -7.24 -13.31
N LEU A 140 14.57 -7.38 -13.32
CA LEU A 140 15.32 -7.35 -14.57
C LEU A 140 14.83 -8.51 -15.42
N SER A 141 14.33 -8.22 -16.63
CA SER A 141 14.00 -9.27 -17.59
C SER A 141 15.25 -10.13 -17.82
N VAL A 142 15.12 -11.45 -17.60
CA VAL A 142 16.17 -12.41 -17.91
C VAL A 142 16.44 -12.31 -19.42
N GLY A 143 17.53 -11.63 -19.78
CA GLY A 143 17.89 -11.33 -21.18
C GLY A 143 18.58 -9.99 -21.40
N THR A 144 18.56 -9.07 -20.44
CA THR A 144 19.32 -7.81 -20.56
C THR A 144 20.75 -8.05 -20.11
N SER A 145 21.65 -8.34 -21.05
CA SER A 145 23.09 -8.30 -20.80
C SER A 145 23.46 -6.87 -20.42
N ILE A 146 24.04 -6.70 -19.23
CA ILE A 146 24.67 -5.45 -18.82
C ILE A 146 25.94 -5.32 -19.67
N GLY A 147 25.82 -4.67 -20.83
CA GLY A 147 26.99 -4.18 -21.54
C GLY A 147 27.70 -3.18 -20.64
N GLN A 148 28.99 -3.39 -20.36
CA GLN A 148 29.82 -2.33 -19.79
C GLN A 148 29.72 -1.13 -20.73
N VAL A 149 29.10 -0.05 -20.26
CA VAL A 149 29.17 1.25 -20.92
C VAL A 149 29.81 2.19 -19.93
N GLY A 150 30.98 2.70 -20.32
CA GLY A 150 31.72 3.70 -19.58
C GLY A 150 30.91 4.97 -19.38
N ASN A 151 31.33 5.74 -18.37
CA ASN A 151 30.83 7.03 -17.95
C ASN A 151 30.25 7.87 -19.12
N ASP A 152 28.91 7.90 -19.25
CA ASP A 152 28.12 9.12 -19.42
C ASP A 152 26.61 8.82 -19.61
N ILE A 153 25.82 9.53 -18.81
CA ILE A 153 24.38 9.88 -18.86
C ILE A 153 23.39 8.96 -19.60
N THR A 154 22.42 8.50 -18.81
CA THR A 154 21.15 7.81 -19.11
C THR A 154 20.41 8.25 -20.37
N THR A 155 20.14 7.28 -21.25
CA THR A 155 18.96 7.29 -22.14
C THR A 155 18.33 5.90 -22.13
N PHE A 156 17.20 5.73 -21.45
CA PHE A 156 16.41 4.49 -21.51
C PHE A 156 15.57 4.51 -22.79
N ALA A 157 15.99 3.78 -23.81
CA ALA A 157 15.16 3.52 -24.98
C ALA A 157 13.98 2.64 -24.55
N LYS A 158 12.75 3.17 -24.66
CA LYS A 158 11.52 2.35 -24.63
C LYS A 158 11.55 1.41 -25.83
N GLN A 159 11.86 0.14 -25.60
CA GLN A 159 11.45 -0.90 -26.54
C GLN A 159 10.12 -1.49 -26.06
N SER A 160 9.07 -1.15 -26.80
CA SER A 160 7.78 -1.79 -26.70
C SER A 160 7.93 -3.28 -26.99
N SER A 161 7.63 -4.12 -26.02
CA SER A 161 7.23 -5.49 -26.29
C SER A 161 6.01 -5.79 -25.43
N ALA A 162 5.01 -6.38 -26.07
CA ALA A 162 3.68 -6.61 -25.56
C ALA A 162 3.73 -7.23 -24.16
N LEU A 163 3.14 -6.54 -23.18
CA LEU A 163 2.81 -7.17 -21.91
C LEU A 163 1.71 -8.18 -22.21
N ASP A 164 2.05 -9.46 -22.09
CA ASP A 164 1.10 -10.54 -22.17
C ASP A 164 -0.06 -10.27 -21.20
N ASN A 165 -1.27 -10.34 -21.72
CA ASN A 165 -2.51 -10.32 -20.94
C ASN A 165 -2.59 -11.61 -20.11
N ASP A 166 -1.81 -11.69 -19.02
CA ASP A 166 -1.98 -12.75 -18.03
C ASP A 166 -3.07 -12.32 -17.05
N GLU A 167 -4.31 -12.43 -17.51
CA GLU A 167 -5.47 -12.42 -16.63
C GLU A 167 -5.42 -13.66 -15.74
N GLY A 168 -4.71 -13.56 -14.61
CA GLY A 168 -4.96 -14.30 -13.38
C GLY A 168 -5.19 -15.81 -13.51
N ASN A 169 -4.46 -16.51 -14.38
CA ASN A 169 -4.59 -17.95 -14.53
C ASN A 169 -3.31 -18.67 -14.10
N TYR A 170 -3.01 -18.65 -12.80
CA TYR A 170 -2.01 -19.53 -12.18
C TYR A 170 -2.58 -20.96 -12.06
N GLY A 171 -3.02 -21.55 -13.17
CA GLY A 171 -3.97 -22.65 -13.17
C GLY A 171 -3.90 -23.57 -14.39
N LYS A 172 -2.71 -24.06 -14.75
CA LYS A 172 -2.59 -25.36 -15.44
C LYS A 172 -1.29 -26.03 -15.05
N ALA A 173 -1.38 -27.03 -14.18
CA ALA A 173 -0.29 -27.96 -13.92
C ALA A 173 0.08 -28.66 -15.24
N ARG A 174 1.11 -28.16 -15.92
CA ARG A 174 1.78 -28.90 -16.99
C ARG A 174 2.77 -29.84 -16.32
N THR A 175 2.41 -31.11 -16.28
CA THR A 175 3.30 -32.17 -15.80
C THR A 175 4.59 -32.18 -16.62
N GLY A 176 5.73 -31.88 -15.99
CA GLY A 176 7.06 -32.24 -16.50
C GLY A 176 7.91 -31.15 -17.16
N GLN A 177 7.57 -29.87 -17.05
CA GLN A 177 8.41 -28.78 -17.56
C GLN A 177 8.94 -27.95 -16.39
N GLN A 178 10.27 -27.80 -16.27
CA GLN A 178 10.87 -26.89 -15.29
C GLN A 178 10.28 -25.49 -15.52
N ASP A 179 9.51 -24.99 -14.56
CA ASP A 179 8.90 -23.68 -14.64
C ASP A 179 9.99 -22.63 -14.86
N LYS A 180 9.86 -21.84 -15.93
CA LYS A 180 10.63 -20.59 -16.04
C LYS A 180 10.35 -19.79 -14.76
N PRO A 181 11.34 -19.21 -14.09
CA PRO A 181 11.08 -18.42 -12.89
C PRO A 181 10.16 -17.27 -13.27
N GLY A 182 8.92 -17.35 -12.82
CA GLY A 182 7.95 -16.25 -12.94
C GLY A 182 8.42 -15.04 -12.14
N LEU A 183 7.77 -13.90 -12.36
CA LEU A 183 7.98 -12.74 -11.50
C LEU A 183 7.69 -13.11 -10.04
N PRO A 184 8.43 -12.54 -9.06
CA PRO A 184 8.12 -12.72 -7.65
C PRO A 184 6.66 -12.34 -7.36
N PHE A 185 5.98 -13.13 -6.54
CA PHE A 185 4.56 -12.93 -6.23
C PHE A 185 4.28 -13.10 -4.74
N VAL A 186 3.12 -12.63 -4.28
CA VAL A 186 2.63 -12.87 -2.91
C VAL A 186 1.36 -13.70 -3.06
N ALA A 187 1.36 -14.92 -2.54
CA ALA A 187 0.18 -15.79 -2.60
C ALA A 187 -0.96 -15.24 -1.74
N TRP A 188 -2.20 -15.66 -2.03
CA TRP A 188 -3.35 -15.38 -1.15
C TRP A 188 -3.09 -15.93 0.26
N HIS A 189 -3.23 -15.08 1.27
CA HIS A 189 -2.94 -15.41 2.67
C HIS A 189 -3.77 -14.55 3.63
N GLN A 190 -3.76 -14.94 4.91
CA GLN A 190 -4.25 -14.12 6.02
C GLN A 190 -3.10 -13.89 7.01
N ASP A 191 -2.73 -12.64 7.27
CA ASP A 191 -1.62 -12.27 8.15
C ASP A 191 -1.68 -12.95 9.52
N MET A 192 -2.89 -13.09 10.09
CA MET A 192 -3.14 -13.75 11.38
C MET A 192 -2.51 -15.15 11.47
N ARG A 193 -2.36 -15.85 10.34
CA ARG A 193 -1.70 -17.16 10.27
C ARG A 193 -0.28 -17.14 10.84
N TYR A 194 0.42 -16.02 10.72
CA TYR A 194 1.85 -15.91 10.98
C TYR A 194 2.18 -15.25 12.32
N TRP A 195 1.19 -14.71 13.02
CA TRP A 195 1.42 -13.87 14.20
C TRP A 195 1.49 -14.63 15.52
N GLY A 196 1.16 -15.93 15.53
CA GLY A 196 1.17 -16.74 16.75
C GLY A 196 0.20 -16.24 17.83
N LEU A 197 -0.76 -15.39 17.45
CA LEU A 197 -1.79 -14.86 18.33
C LEU A 197 -3.01 -15.79 18.32
N ALA A 198 -3.65 -15.97 19.48
CA ALA A 198 -4.87 -16.77 19.63
C ALA A 198 -6.13 -16.06 19.08
N GLY A 199 -5.97 -15.02 18.27
CA GLY A 199 -7.02 -14.08 17.87
C GLY A 199 -6.96 -12.76 18.64
N GLY A 200 -7.83 -11.81 18.28
CA GLY A 200 -7.94 -10.49 18.92
C GLY A 200 -8.11 -9.35 17.91
N PRO A 201 -8.44 -8.13 18.38
CA PRO A 201 -8.52 -6.95 17.52
C PRO A 201 -7.11 -6.54 17.10
N VAL A 202 -6.72 -6.93 15.89
CA VAL A 202 -5.43 -6.60 15.29
C VAL A 202 -5.63 -6.25 13.82
N LEU A 203 -4.83 -5.33 13.32
CA LEU A 203 -4.82 -4.93 11.92
C LEU A 203 -3.38 -4.60 11.49
N SER A 204 -3.17 -4.64 10.18
CA SER A 204 -1.95 -4.14 9.52
C SER A 204 -2.22 -2.74 8.95
N VAL A 205 -1.25 -1.84 9.07
CA VAL A 205 -1.24 -0.56 8.35
C VAL A 205 -0.19 -0.64 7.25
N TRP A 206 -0.60 -0.48 6.00
CA TRP A 206 0.30 -0.48 4.86
C TRP A 206 0.49 0.95 4.35
N LEU A 207 1.70 1.49 4.51
CA LEU A 207 2.05 2.85 4.13
C LEU A 207 2.92 2.84 2.87
N ALA A 208 2.39 3.39 1.77
CA ALA A 208 3.07 3.40 0.48
C ALA A 208 4.12 4.51 0.41
N PHE A 209 5.38 4.16 0.16
CA PHE A 209 6.43 5.15 -0.15
C PHE A 209 6.54 5.41 -1.64
N ASP A 210 6.08 4.49 -2.48
CA ASP A 210 5.96 4.66 -3.93
C ASP A 210 4.52 4.39 -4.36
N ASP A 211 4.15 4.85 -5.55
CA ASP A 211 2.86 4.50 -6.11
C ASP A 211 2.71 2.99 -6.16
N SER A 212 1.65 2.47 -5.58
CA SER A 212 1.26 1.08 -5.61
C SER A 212 0.08 0.94 -6.55
N LEU A 213 0.34 0.46 -7.75
CA LEU A 213 -0.60 0.32 -8.85
C LEU A 213 -0.71 -1.15 -9.27
N LYS A 214 -1.68 -1.45 -10.16
CA LYS A 214 -1.90 -2.80 -10.69
C LYS A 214 -0.60 -3.43 -11.20
N ASP A 215 0.18 -2.66 -11.97
CA ASP A 215 1.30 -3.19 -12.74
C ASP A 215 2.61 -3.32 -11.93
N ASN A 216 2.66 -2.77 -10.71
CA ASN A 216 3.81 -2.90 -9.81
C ASN A 216 3.47 -3.56 -8.47
N GLY A 217 2.33 -4.27 -8.42
CA GLY A 217 2.00 -5.16 -7.32
C GLY A 217 1.23 -4.51 -6.17
N ALA A 218 0.25 -3.65 -6.48
CA ALA A 218 -0.76 -3.21 -5.51
C ALA A 218 -1.47 -4.38 -4.82
N LEU A 219 -1.87 -4.15 -3.56
CA LEU A 219 -2.63 -5.12 -2.80
C LEU A 219 -3.96 -5.42 -3.48
N ARG A 220 -4.35 -6.69 -3.42
CA ARG A 220 -5.71 -7.14 -3.68
C ARG A 220 -6.28 -7.70 -2.40
N VAL A 221 -7.52 -7.38 -2.11
CA VAL A 221 -8.24 -7.84 -0.91
C VAL A 221 -9.61 -8.35 -1.32
N ILE A 222 -10.18 -9.25 -0.53
CA ILE A 222 -11.55 -9.73 -0.73
C ILE A 222 -12.40 -9.11 0.38
N PRO A 223 -13.33 -8.20 0.06
CA PRO A 223 -14.19 -7.57 1.05
C PRO A 223 -14.95 -8.61 1.89
N GLY A 224 -14.96 -8.45 3.21
CA GLY A 224 -15.66 -9.36 4.13
C GLY A 224 -14.96 -10.70 4.40
N SER A 225 -13.82 -10.97 3.76
CA SER A 225 -13.09 -12.24 3.96
C SER A 225 -12.60 -12.46 5.40
N HIS A 226 -12.42 -11.39 6.19
CA HIS A 226 -12.09 -11.45 7.61
C HIS A 226 -13.19 -12.11 8.46
N CYS A 227 -14.44 -12.17 7.99
CA CYS A 227 -15.54 -12.83 8.69
C CYS A 227 -15.51 -14.37 8.54
N SER A 228 -14.68 -14.91 7.65
CA SER A 228 -14.62 -16.37 7.38
C SER A 228 -13.72 -17.13 8.36
N GLY A 229 -13.15 -16.46 9.37
CA GLY A 229 -12.14 -17.03 10.25
C GLY A 229 -10.83 -17.35 9.50
N LEU A 230 -9.96 -18.14 10.13
CA LEU A 230 -8.68 -18.53 9.54
C LEU A 230 -8.89 -19.69 8.55
N LEU A 231 -8.63 -19.45 7.27
CA LEU A 231 -8.70 -20.47 6.23
C LEU A 231 -7.48 -21.42 6.27
N PRO A 232 -7.64 -22.68 5.82
CA PRO A 232 -6.52 -23.59 5.63
C PRO A 232 -5.42 -22.97 4.75
N HIS A 233 -4.17 -23.08 5.20
CA HIS A 233 -2.98 -22.72 4.42
C HIS A 233 -2.18 -23.99 4.13
N ARG A 234 -1.61 -24.10 2.93
CA ARG A 234 -0.69 -25.17 2.49
C ARG A 234 0.62 -24.57 2.03
N LEU A 235 1.66 -25.39 1.85
CA LEU A 235 2.84 -24.96 1.11
C LEU A 235 2.47 -24.66 -0.34
N SER A 236 2.96 -23.54 -0.88
CA SER A 236 2.76 -23.20 -2.27
C SER A 236 3.62 -24.11 -3.16
N PRO A 237 3.06 -24.69 -4.24
CA PRO A 237 3.81 -25.48 -5.19
C PRO A 237 4.63 -24.61 -6.15
N HIS A 238 4.39 -23.29 -6.17
CA HIS A 238 5.01 -22.35 -7.10
C HIS A 238 6.26 -21.70 -6.50
N SER A 239 7.34 -21.63 -7.28
CA SER A 239 8.53 -20.89 -6.90
C SER A 239 8.32 -19.38 -7.07
N GLY A 240 9.01 -18.56 -6.27
CA GLY A 240 8.90 -17.10 -6.35
C GLY A 240 7.88 -16.46 -5.40
N ASN A 241 7.23 -17.24 -4.53
CA ASN A 241 6.41 -16.71 -3.45
C ASN A 241 7.29 -15.95 -2.45
N MET A 242 6.91 -14.71 -2.18
CA MET A 242 7.63 -13.78 -1.31
C MET A 242 7.30 -13.96 0.18
N LEU A 243 6.33 -14.82 0.54
CA LEU A 243 5.94 -15.12 1.93
C LEU A 243 6.93 -16.05 2.64
N SER A 244 7.18 -15.83 3.93
CA SER A 244 8.31 -16.46 4.64
C SER A 244 8.22 -17.93 4.95
N VAL A 245 7.00 -18.43 4.97
CA VAL A 245 6.77 -19.86 5.13
C VAL A 245 6.41 -20.52 3.80
N ASN A 246 6.48 -19.79 2.67
CA ASN A 246 6.04 -20.22 1.35
C ASN A 246 4.66 -20.90 1.41
N GLN A 247 3.69 -20.26 2.10
CA GLN A 247 2.33 -20.79 2.22
C GLN A 247 1.34 -19.99 1.39
N GLU A 248 0.24 -20.64 1.04
CA GLU A 248 -0.89 -20.07 0.33
C GLU A 248 -2.21 -20.65 0.86
N ILE A 249 -3.28 -19.90 0.71
CA ILE A 249 -4.64 -20.43 0.80
C ILE A 249 -4.93 -21.15 -0.52
N PRO A 250 -5.41 -22.41 -0.47
CA PRO A 250 -5.86 -23.13 -1.66
C PRO A 250 -6.81 -22.29 -2.51
N GLU A 251 -6.54 -22.19 -3.81
CA GLU A 251 -7.33 -21.38 -4.76
C GLU A 251 -8.84 -21.63 -4.67
N GLN A 252 -9.26 -22.89 -4.49
CA GLN A 252 -10.66 -23.25 -4.35
C GLN A 252 -11.35 -22.67 -3.10
N LEU A 253 -10.59 -22.16 -2.14
CA LEU A 253 -11.08 -21.48 -0.94
C LEU A 253 -11.00 -19.95 -1.06
N VAL A 254 -10.41 -19.43 -2.15
CA VAL A 254 -10.26 -18.00 -2.41
C VAL A 254 -11.30 -17.57 -3.43
N LYS A 255 -12.07 -16.55 -3.07
CA LYS A 255 -13.06 -15.93 -3.96
C LYS A 255 -12.42 -14.83 -4.81
N ILE A 256 -11.60 -15.24 -5.78
CA ILE A 256 -10.76 -14.33 -6.58
C ILE A 256 -11.59 -13.34 -7.41
N ASP A 257 -12.80 -13.75 -7.81
CA ASP A 257 -13.78 -12.94 -8.53
C ASP A 257 -14.36 -11.80 -7.69
N GLU A 258 -14.40 -11.97 -6.36
CA GLU A 258 -14.81 -10.91 -5.41
C GLU A 258 -13.64 -9.97 -5.03
N ALA A 259 -12.42 -10.22 -5.51
CA ALA A 259 -11.24 -9.45 -5.11
C ALA A 259 -11.20 -8.05 -5.73
N VAL A 260 -10.95 -7.05 -4.89
CA VAL A 260 -10.78 -5.65 -5.27
C VAL A 260 -9.31 -5.23 -5.22
N LEU A 261 -8.91 -4.37 -6.16
CA LEU A 261 -7.58 -3.75 -6.17
C LEU A 261 -7.55 -2.54 -5.24
N CYS A 262 -6.47 -2.41 -4.45
CA CYS A 262 -6.24 -1.32 -3.52
C CYS A 262 -5.05 -0.47 -3.98
N PRO A 263 -5.18 0.36 -5.03
CA PRO A 263 -4.10 1.23 -5.46
C PRO A 263 -3.86 2.34 -4.45
N LEU A 264 -2.59 2.73 -4.28
CA LEU A 264 -2.18 3.80 -3.38
C LEU A 264 -1.24 4.73 -4.13
N LEU A 265 -1.50 6.04 -4.07
CA LEU A 265 -0.65 7.04 -4.71
C LEU A 265 0.26 7.65 -3.65
N ALA A 266 1.56 7.48 -3.82
CA ALA A 266 2.58 8.13 -3.00
C ALA A 266 3.00 9.43 -3.70
N ARG A 267 2.01 10.30 -3.93
CA ARG A 267 2.17 11.60 -4.57
C ARG A 267 1.60 12.68 -3.66
N ALA A 268 2.28 13.81 -3.61
CA ALA A 268 1.86 14.95 -2.82
C ALA A 268 0.88 15.86 -3.55
N ASP A 269 0.60 15.59 -4.82
CA ASP A 269 0.04 16.58 -5.75
C ASP A 269 -1.48 16.47 -5.91
N VAL A 270 -2.13 15.69 -5.04
CA VAL A 270 -3.59 15.65 -4.94
C VAL A 270 -3.91 16.30 -3.61
N TYR A 271 -4.76 17.33 -3.62
CA TYR A 271 -5.11 18.24 -2.51
C TYR A 271 -4.25 19.52 -2.42
N ALA A 272 -4.39 20.38 -3.44
CA ALA A 272 -4.38 21.84 -3.28
C ALA A 272 -5.80 22.36 -3.55
#